data_AF-A0A0R2UB26-F1
#
_entry.id   AF-A0A0R2UB26-F1
#
_cell.length_a   1.000
_cell.length_b   1.000
_cell.length_c   1.000
_cell.angle_alpha   90.00
_cell.angle_beta   90.00
_cell.angle_gamma   90.00
#
_symmetry.space_group_name_H-M   'P 1'
#
loop_
_entity.id
_entity.type
_entity.pdbx_description
1 polymer ?
#
loop_
_entity_poly.entity_id
_entity_poly.type
_entity_poly.pdbx_seq_one_letter_code
_entity_poly.pdbx_strand_id
1 'polypeptide(L)'
;MKFTSHLFIFVTIFSGFWLDSLIAEFNIRIYIAALESLPYLVETSLGFLILCYWIYAIPEKIQSSAAFCYGLLVDLCFGSAIGFNMLFFSGISYVIHVYVFRFRIFSYLQLIIFFAGSSMFYVACKYLIFSPENYSYLLLLCSFLINGLLWLPIYFCMRSLRRSFL
;
A
#
# COMPACT_ATOMS: atom_id res chain seq x y z
N MET A 1 -13.41 20.05 5.85
CA MET A 1 -14.07 18.75 6.15
C MET A 1 -14.21 18.59 7.64
N LYS A 2 -15.18 17.80 8.11
CA LYS A 2 -15.22 17.38 9.52
C LYS A 2 -13.99 16.49 9.79
N PHE A 3 -13.27 16.77 10.88
CA PHE A 3 -12.09 16.03 11.34
C PHE A 3 -12.31 14.50 11.38
N THR A 4 -13.55 14.08 11.63
CA THR A 4 -13.98 12.68 11.63
C THR A 4 -13.68 11.93 10.35
N SER A 5 -13.78 12.55 9.17
CA SER A 5 -13.50 11.86 7.90
C SER A 5 -12.01 11.58 7.70
N HIS A 6 -11.12 12.48 8.14
CA HIS A 6 -9.67 12.25 8.08
C HIS A 6 -9.24 11.15 9.05
N LEU A 7 -9.83 11.12 10.24
CA LEU A 7 -9.57 10.08 11.22
C LEU A 7 -10.02 8.71 10.71
N PHE A 8 -11.20 8.62 10.07
CA PHE A 8 -11.66 7.37 9.47
C PHE A 8 -10.71 6.85 8.39
N ILE A 9 -10.24 7.72 7.49
CA ILE A 9 -9.25 7.35 6.46
C ILE A 9 -7.98 6.83 7.12
N PHE A 10 -7.46 7.53 8.13
CA PHE A 10 -6.27 7.10 8.86
C PHE A 10 -6.46 5.72 9.51
N VAL A 11 -7.59 5.46 10.16
CA VAL A 11 -7.91 4.16 10.76
C VAL A 11 -7.91 3.05 9.72
N THR A 12 -8.47 3.29 8.52
CA THR A 12 -8.44 2.27 7.46
C THR A 12 -7.04 1.99 6.94
N ILE A 13 -6.18 3.01 6.78
CA ILE A 13 -4.78 2.83 6.39
C ILE A 13 -4.04 2.05 7.47
N PHE A 14 -4.20 2.45 8.73
CA PHE A 14 -3.61 1.78 9.88
C PHE A 14 -4.02 0.31 9.96
N SER A 15 -5.30 0.00 9.77
CA SER A 15 -5.77 -1.39 9.72
C SER A 15 -5.14 -2.19 8.58
N GLY A 16 -4.82 -1.55 7.45
CA GLY A 16 -4.11 -2.17 6.34
C GLY A 16 -2.69 -2.61 6.72
N PHE A 17 -1.92 -1.71 7.33
CA PHE A 17 -0.58 -2.03 7.82
C PHE A 17 -0.60 -3.10 8.91
N TRP A 18 -1.59 -3.04 9.81
CA TRP A 18 -1.76 -4.05 10.84
C TRP A 18 -2.10 -5.43 10.25
N LEU A 19 -2.95 -5.48 9.21
CA LEU A 19 -3.22 -6.71 8.48
C LEU A 19 -1.97 -7.23 7.75
N ASP A 20 -1.16 -6.35 7.14
CA ASP A 20 0.11 -6.75 6.53
C ASP A 20 1.06 -7.37 7.56
N SER A 21 1.15 -6.81 8.79
CA SER A 21 1.96 -7.42 9.85
C SER A 21 1.43 -8.78 10.29
N LEU A 22 0.11 -8.96 10.38
CA LEU A 22 -0.48 -10.27 10.68
C LEU A 22 -0.19 -11.28 9.58
N ILE A 23 -0.34 -10.91 8.31
CA ILE A 23 -0.04 -11.80 7.18
C ILE A 23 1.44 -12.22 7.21
N ALA A 24 2.33 -11.32 7.59
CA ALA A 24 3.74 -11.63 7.76
C ALA A 24 3.99 -12.62 8.91
N GLU A 25 3.27 -12.51 10.04
CA GLU A 25 3.35 -13.46 11.16
C GLU A 25 2.82 -14.86 10.81
N PHE A 26 1.74 -14.94 10.01
CA PHE A 26 1.18 -16.21 9.53
C PHE A 26 2.05 -16.90 8.46
N ASN A 27 3.12 -16.25 8.00
CA ASN A 27 3.98 -16.83 6.98
C ASN A 27 4.74 -18.03 7.57
N ILE A 28 4.44 -19.22 7.04
CA ILE A 28 4.84 -20.56 7.52
C ILE A 28 6.37 -20.71 7.74
N ARG A 29 7.17 -19.81 7.17
CA ARG A 29 8.64 -19.73 7.27
C ARG A 29 9.15 -19.55 8.72
N ILE A 30 8.42 -18.86 9.60
CA ILE A 30 8.81 -18.71 11.03
C ILE A 30 8.79 -20.05 11.77
N TYR A 31 7.94 -20.98 11.33
CA TYR A 31 7.74 -22.27 11.99
C TYR A 31 8.59 -23.41 11.41
N ILE A 32 9.21 -23.23 10.24
CA ILE A 32 10.00 -24.27 9.57
C ILE A 32 11.41 -23.74 9.28
N ALA A 33 12.37 -24.06 10.15
CA ALA A 33 13.79 -23.69 10.01
C ALA A 33 14.44 -24.20 8.70
N ALA A 34 13.90 -25.26 8.09
CA ALA A 34 14.36 -25.75 6.79
C ALA A 34 14.01 -24.81 5.60
N LEU A 35 13.10 -23.85 5.82
CA LEU A 35 12.66 -22.87 4.83
C LEU A 35 13.37 -21.51 5.00
N GLU A 36 14.41 -21.44 5.84
CA GLU A 36 15.10 -20.20 6.20
C GLU A 36 16.02 -19.66 5.07
N SER A 37 16.30 -20.48 4.06
CA SER A 37 17.13 -20.15 2.88
C SER A 37 16.34 -19.80 1.62
N LEU A 38 15.02 -19.97 1.60
CA LEU A 38 14.21 -19.67 0.41
C LEU A 38 13.91 -18.17 0.32
N PRO A 39 14.23 -17.47 -0.78
CA PRO A 39 13.89 -16.06 -0.92
C PRO A 39 12.39 -15.85 -0.67
N TYR A 40 12.05 -14.75 0.01
CA TYR A 40 10.67 -14.38 0.30
C TYR A 40 9.87 -14.51 -1.01
N LEU A 41 8.80 -15.30 -1.04
CA LEU A 41 8.11 -15.55 -2.32
C LEU A 41 7.15 -14.41 -2.66
N VAL A 42 6.59 -13.75 -1.64
CA VAL A 42 5.53 -12.75 -1.80
C VAL A 42 5.56 -11.76 -0.65
N GLU A 43 5.55 -10.46 -0.95
CA GLU A 43 5.25 -9.42 0.03
C GLU A 43 3.94 -8.69 -0.33
N THR A 44 3.02 -8.60 0.65
CA THR A 44 1.79 -7.83 0.52
C THR A 44 1.98 -6.40 1.04
N SER A 45 1.34 -5.45 0.36
CA SER A 45 1.39 -4.02 0.71
C SER A 45 -0.01 -3.42 0.78
N LEU A 46 -0.89 -4.05 1.56
CA LEU A 46 -2.27 -3.64 1.77
C LEU A 46 -2.37 -2.19 2.24
N GLY A 47 -1.54 -1.78 3.21
CA GLY A 47 -1.54 -0.43 3.75
C GLY A 47 -1.29 0.64 2.67
N PHE A 48 -0.31 0.40 1.80
CA PHE A 48 -0.01 1.26 0.66
C PHE A 48 -1.14 1.29 -0.37
N LEU A 49 -1.70 0.13 -0.72
CA LEU A 49 -2.81 0.03 -1.68
C LEU A 49 -4.08 0.74 -1.17
N ILE A 50 -4.41 0.62 0.12
CA ILE A 50 -5.57 1.32 0.71
C ILE A 50 -5.39 2.83 0.63
N LEU A 51 -4.18 3.35 0.88
CA LEU A 51 -3.88 4.77 0.72
C LEU A 51 -4.03 5.21 -0.75
N CYS A 52 -3.48 4.45 -1.69
CA CYS A 52 -3.65 4.70 -3.12
C CYS A 52 -5.12 4.77 -3.54
N TYR A 53 -5.95 3.85 -3.01
CA TYR A 53 -7.39 3.88 -3.22
C TYR A 53 -8.01 5.18 -2.72
N TRP A 54 -7.73 5.59 -1.48
CA TRP A 54 -8.34 6.78 -0.89
C TRP A 54 -8.00 8.06 -1.65
N ILE A 55 -6.74 8.20 -2.07
CA ILE A 55 -6.28 9.34 -2.87
C ILE A 55 -6.99 9.34 -4.23
N TYR A 56 -7.07 8.19 -4.90
CA TYR A 56 -7.78 8.06 -6.17
C TYR A 56 -9.29 8.35 -6.03
N ALA A 57 -9.91 7.84 -4.97
CA ALA A 57 -11.33 7.91 -4.73
C ALA A 57 -11.80 9.33 -4.37
N ILE A 58 -11.00 10.09 -3.64
CA ILE A 58 -11.35 11.44 -3.20
C ILE A 58 -10.14 12.39 -3.22
N PRO A 59 -9.65 12.74 -4.43
CA PRO A 59 -8.43 13.55 -4.58
C PRO A 59 -8.56 14.90 -3.87
N GLU A 60 -9.68 15.59 -4.02
CA GLU A 60 -9.91 16.92 -3.44
C GLU A 60 -9.75 16.96 -1.90
N LYS A 61 -9.98 15.83 -1.23
CA LYS A 61 -9.94 15.72 0.24
C LYS A 61 -8.56 15.32 0.76
N ILE A 62 -7.81 14.55 0.00
CA ILE A 62 -6.50 14.03 0.41
C ILE A 62 -5.45 14.64 -0.51
N GLN A 63 -4.98 15.83 -0.15
CA GLN A 63 -3.83 16.45 -0.82
C GLN A 63 -2.53 15.74 -0.45
N SER A 64 -1.46 16.02 -1.20
CA SER A 64 -0.13 15.45 -0.94
C SER A 64 0.38 15.73 0.49
N SER A 65 0.04 16.89 1.05
CA SER A 65 0.36 17.24 2.45
C SER A 65 -0.29 16.31 3.48
N ALA A 66 -1.54 15.88 3.25
CA ALA A 66 -2.21 14.94 4.13
C ALA A 66 -1.59 13.53 4.04
N ALA A 67 -1.22 13.11 2.82
CA ALA A 67 -0.54 11.82 2.61
C ALA A 67 0.83 11.78 3.30
N PHE A 68 1.57 12.90 3.31
CA PHE A 68 2.80 13.06 4.06
C PHE A 68 2.60 12.83 5.56
N CYS A 69 1.60 13.48 6.17
CA CYS A 69 1.28 13.29 7.59
C CYS A 69 0.89 11.85 7.93
N TYR A 70 0.08 11.20 7.07
CA TYR A 70 -0.29 9.80 7.27
C TYR A 70 0.93 8.87 7.20
N GLY A 71 1.84 9.10 6.26
CA GLY A 71 3.06 8.30 6.14
C GLY A 71 3.99 8.46 7.35
N LEU A 72 4.13 9.68 7.88
CA LEU A 72 4.90 9.95 9.09
C LEU A 72 4.28 9.23 10.30
N LEU A 73 2.96 9.30 10.47
CA LEU A 73 2.26 8.60 11.56
C LEU A 73 2.43 7.08 11.46
N VAL A 74 2.33 6.51 10.25
CA VAL A 74 2.55 5.08 10.01
C VAL A 74 3.99 4.69 10.37
N ASP A 75 4.99 5.50 9.96
CA ASP A 75 6.39 5.25 10.30
C ASP A 75 6.62 5.19 11.82
N LEU A 76 6.00 6.11 12.57
CA LEU A 76 6.09 6.12 14.03
C LEU A 76 5.39 4.92 14.70
N CYS A 77 4.25 4.48 14.16
CA CYS A 77 3.48 3.40 14.77
C CYS A 77 4.06 2.00 14.52
N PHE A 78 4.59 1.75 13.32
CA PHE A 78 5.07 0.42 12.92
C PHE A 78 6.58 0.25 13.07
N GLY A 79 7.28 1.28 13.55
CA GLY A 79 8.73 1.23 13.80
C GLY A 79 9.57 1.11 12.52
N SER A 80 9.02 1.47 11.35
CA SER A 80 9.81 1.58 10.12
C SER A 80 10.72 2.81 10.18
N ALA A 81 11.75 2.84 9.33
CA ALA A 81 12.63 4.01 9.29
C ALA A 81 11.82 5.26 8.94
N ILE A 82 11.93 6.25 9.83
CA ILE A 82 11.23 7.53 9.71
C ILE A 82 11.52 8.13 8.34
N GLY A 83 10.48 8.36 7.56
CA GLY A 83 10.57 9.00 6.26
C GLY A 83 10.36 8.04 5.09
N PHE A 84 10.44 6.72 5.28
CA PHE A 84 10.21 5.77 4.19
C PHE A 84 8.76 5.85 3.69
N ASN A 85 7.77 5.55 4.55
CA ASN A 85 6.37 5.61 4.14
C ASN A 85 5.95 7.04 3.80
N MET A 86 6.46 8.03 4.54
CA MET A 86 6.24 9.45 4.28
C MET A 86 6.60 9.85 2.83
N LEU A 87 7.78 9.46 2.34
CA LEU A 87 8.22 9.77 0.99
C LEU A 87 7.37 9.07 -0.07
N PHE A 88 7.14 7.76 0.08
CA PHE A 88 6.36 7.00 -0.91
C PHE A 88 4.91 7.46 -0.98
N PHE A 89 4.28 7.78 0.16
CA PHE A 89 2.90 8.26 0.20
C PHE A 89 2.75 9.63 -0.42
N SER A 90 3.68 10.54 -0.14
CA SER A 90 3.66 11.88 -0.75
C SER A 90 3.89 11.82 -2.27
N GLY A 91 4.84 10.99 -2.72
CA GLY A 91 5.15 10.77 -4.13
C GLY A 91 3.99 10.16 -4.91
N ILE A 92 3.42 9.04 -4.43
CA ILE A 92 2.29 8.40 -5.11
C ILE A 92 1.05 9.30 -5.10
N SER A 93 0.84 10.05 -4.02
CA SER A 93 -0.25 11.03 -3.94
C SER A 93 -0.13 12.08 -5.04
N TYR A 94 1.06 12.65 -5.21
CA TYR A 94 1.32 13.61 -6.27
C TYR A 94 1.06 13.03 -7.67
N VAL A 95 1.55 11.81 -7.96
CA VAL A 95 1.34 11.14 -9.25
C VAL A 95 -0.17 10.92 -9.50
N ILE A 96 -0.92 10.42 -8.52
CA ILE A 96 -2.35 10.20 -8.66
C ILE A 96 -3.09 11.51 -8.94
N HIS A 97 -2.72 12.59 -8.24
CA HIS A 97 -3.32 13.91 -8.41
C HIS A 97 -3.11 14.48 -9.81
N VAL A 98 -1.90 14.39 -10.35
CA VAL A 98 -1.57 14.88 -11.69
C VAL A 98 -2.40 14.16 -12.77
N TYR A 99 -2.67 12.86 -12.59
CA TYR A 99 -3.35 12.05 -13.58
C TYR A 99 -4.80 11.69 -13.22
N VAL A 100 -5.40 12.37 -12.25
CA VAL A 100 -6.67 11.92 -11.65
C VAL A 100 -7.83 11.83 -12.65
N PHE A 101 -7.89 12.77 -13.61
CA PHE A 101 -8.90 12.74 -14.67
C PHE A 101 -8.70 11.58 -15.65
N ARG A 102 -7.44 11.19 -15.91
CA ARG A 102 -7.13 10.05 -16.78
C ARG A 102 -7.48 8.73 -16.12
N PHE A 103 -7.18 8.59 -14.82
CA PHE A 103 -7.51 7.39 -14.07
C PHE A 103 -9.01 7.10 -14.03
N ARG A 104 -9.88 8.11 -14.11
CA ARG A 104 -11.34 7.91 -14.18
C ARG A 104 -11.83 7.31 -15.50
N ILE A 105 -11.05 7.44 -16.57
CA ILE A 105 -11.38 6.94 -17.91
C ILE A 105 -10.73 5.57 -18.15
N PHE A 106 -9.66 5.25 -17.43
CA PHE A 106 -8.93 4.00 -17.57
C PHE A 106 -9.79 2.77 -17.24
N SER A 107 -9.50 1.70 -17.98
CA SER A 107 -10.08 0.39 -17.72
C SER A 107 -9.61 -0.14 -16.35
N TYR A 108 -10.44 -0.97 -15.73
CA TYR A 108 -10.09 -1.65 -14.47
C TYR A 108 -8.76 -2.41 -14.57
N LEU A 109 -8.45 -3.02 -15.72
CA LEU A 109 -7.17 -3.72 -15.94
C LEU A 109 -5.97 -2.75 -15.92
N GLN A 110 -6.09 -1.57 -16.53
CA GLN A 110 -5.03 -0.58 -16.53
C GLN A 110 -4.77 -0.02 -15.13
N LEU A 111 -5.84 0.19 -14.34
CA LEU A 111 -5.74 0.58 -12.94
C LEU A 111 -5.03 -0.51 -12.10
N ILE A 112 -5.40 -1.78 -12.27
CA ILE A 112 -4.74 -2.89 -11.58
C ILE A 112 -3.24 -2.91 -11.88
N ILE A 113 -2.87 -2.85 -13.15
CA ILE A 113 -1.46 -2.87 -13.58
C ILE A 113 -0.69 -1.68 -12.99
N PHE A 114 -1.29 -0.48 -13.00
CA PHE A 114 -0.68 0.71 -12.44
C PHE A 114 -0.46 0.59 -10.92
N PHE A 115 -1.49 0.24 -10.16
CA PHE A 115 -1.37 0.13 -8.70
C PHE A 115 -0.50 -1.06 -8.26
N ALA A 116 -0.57 -2.19 -8.97
CA ALA A 116 0.34 -3.32 -8.78
C ALA A 116 1.80 -2.95 -9.10
N GLY A 117 2.03 -2.14 -10.14
CA GLY A 117 3.35 -1.64 -10.48
C GLY A 117 3.90 -0.70 -9.41
N SER A 118 3.05 0.20 -8.90
CA SER A 118 3.43 1.13 -7.83
C SER A 118 3.76 0.42 -6.51
N SER A 119 3.01 -0.64 -6.16
CA SER A 119 3.30 -1.45 -4.98
C SER A 119 4.57 -2.30 -5.16
N MET A 120 4.80 -2.86 -6.35
CA MET A 120 6.05 -3.55 -6.66
C MET A 120 7.26 -2.62 -6.49
N PHE A 121 7.16 -1.37 -6.96
CA PHE A 121 8.23 -0.38 -6.78
C PHE A 121 8.47 -0.06 -5.29
N TYR A 122 7.40 0.11 -4.51
CA TYR A 122 7.49 0.30 -3.06
C TYR A 122 8.18 -0.88 -2.36
N VAL A 123 7.79 -2.12 -2.68
CA VAL A 123 8.41 -3.37 -2.17
C VAL A 123 9.88 -3.44 -2.58
N ALA A 124 10.21 -3.12 -3.84
CA ALA A 124 11.58 -3.13 -4.34
C ALA A 124 12.49 -2.22 -3.51
N CYS A 125 12.05 -0.98 -3.26
CA CYS A 125 12.80 -0.03 -2.46
C CYS A 125 12.90 -0.47 -0.99
N LYS A 126 11.85 -1.08 -0.43
CA LYS A 126 11.87 -1.62 0.93
C LYS A 126 12.97 -2.67 1.09
N TYR A 127 13.00 -3.67 0.23
CA TYR A 127 14.02 -4.73 0.29
C TYR A 127 15.42 -4.20 -0.02
N LEU A 128 15.56 -3.30 -0.99
CA LEU A 128 16.86 -2.76 -1.36
C LEU A 128 17.53 -1.95 -0.23
N ILE A 129 16.73 -1.26 0.59
CA ILE A 129 17.22 -0.44 1.71
C ILE A 129 17.40 -1.26 2.99
N PHE A 130 16.43 -2.12 3.34
CA PHE A 130 16.40 -2.77 4.65
C PHE A 130 16.91 -4.22 4.66
N SER A 131 16.84 -4.93 3.54
CA SER A 131 17.16 -6.36 3.47
C SER A 131 17.66 -6.78 2.08
N PRO A 132 18.79 -6.23 1.61
CA PRO A 132 19.29 -6.43 0.25
C PRO A 132 19.61 -7.90 -0.05
N GLU A 133 19.97 -8.69 0.96
CA GLU A 133 20.27 -10.12 0.82
C GLU A 133 19.05 -10.95 0.40
N ASN A 134 17.84 -10.50 0.74
CA ASN A 134 16.59 -11.18 0.41
C ASN A 134 15.95 -10.65 -0.89
N TYR A 135 16.60 -9.73 -1.57
CA TYR A 135 16.10 -9.13 -2.80
C TYR A 135 16.15 -10.15 -3.95
N SER A 136 14.97 -10.53 -4.46
CA SER A 136 14.83 -11.45 -5.58
C SER A 136 13.90 -10.90 -6.66
N TYR A 137 14.25 -11.08 -7.93
CA TYR A 137 13.37 -10.74 -9.05
C TYR A 137 12.08 -11.55 -9.02
N LEU A 138 12.13 -12.79 -8.53
CA LEU A 138 10.97 -13.67 -8.43
C LEU A 138 10.00 -13.16 -7.35
N LEU A 139 10.54 -12.70 -6.21
CA LEU A 139 9.76 -12.02 -5.17
C LEU A 139 8.97 -10.84 -5.74
N LEU A 140 9.62 -9.99 -6.53
CA LEU A 140 9.00 -8.79 -7.11
C LEU A 140 7.87 -9.12 -8.07
N LEU A 141 8.09 -10.12 -8.93
CA LEU A 141 7.10 -10.55 -9.91
C LEU A 141 5.90 -11.21 -9.23
N CYS A 142 6.13 -12.10 -8.26
CA CYS A 142 5.07 -12.71 -7.47
C CYS A 142 4.30 -11.67 -6.64
N SER A 143 5.01 -10.72 -6.03
CA SER A 143 4.40 -9.60 -5.28
C SER A 143 3.57 -8.70 -6.21
N PHE A 144 4.02 -8.44 -7.44
CA PHE A 144 3.24 -7.69 -8.43
C PHE A 144 1.90 -8.38 -8.73
N LEU A 145 1.93 -9.69 -9.02
CA LEU A 145 0.72 -10.46 -9.33
C LEU A 145 -0.25 -10.49 -8.15
N ILE A 146 0.27 -10.71 -6.93
CA ILE A 146 -0.57 -10.82 -5.73
C ILE A 146 -1.11 -9.47 -5.29
N ASN A 147 -0.31 -8.41 -5.29
CA ASN A 147 -0.80 -7.06 -5.00
C ASN A 147 -1.81 -6.59 -6.06
N GLY A 148 -1.63 -6.98 -7.33
CA GLY A 148 -2.62 -6.74 -8.38
C GLY A 148 -3.94 -7.47 -8.15
N LEU A 149 -3.89 -8.73 -7.71
CA LEU A 149 -5.08 -9.48 -7.33
C LEU A 149 -5.76 -8.89 -6.08
N LEU A 150 -4.97 -8.46 -5.09
CA LEU A 150 -5.43 -7.80 -3.85
C LEU A 150 -6.06 -6.42 -4.11
N TRP A 151 -5.70 -5.74 -5.19
CA TRP A 151 -6.33 -4.47 -5.55
C TRP A 151 -7.84 -4.59 -5.77
N LEU A 152 -8.30 -5.69 -6.38
CA LEU A 152 -9.72 -5.94 -6.63
C LEU A 152 -10.56 -5.94 -5.33
N PRO A 153 -10.31 -6.81 -4.34
CA PRO A 153 -11.08 -6.81 -3.10
C PRO A 153 -10.91 -5.51 -2.31
N ILE A 154 -9.73 -4.87 -2.31
CA ILE A 154 -9.52 -3.57 -1.67
C ILE A 154 -10.44 -2.51 -2.28
N TYR A 155 -10.49 -2.44 -3.62
CA TYR A 155 -11.32 -1.49 -4.34
C TYR A 155 -12.80 -1.65 -4.01
N PHE A 156 -13.32 -2.89 -3.99
CA PHE A 156 -14.71 -3.17 -3.63
C PHE A 156 -15.01 -2.89 -2.16
N CYS A 157 -14.14 -3.33 -1.25
CA CYS A 157 -14.29 -3.14 0.20
C CYS A 157 -14.30 -1.64 0.56
N MET A 158 -13.30 -0.89 0.11
CA MET A 158 -13.19 0.54 0.40
C MET A 158 -14.30 1.34 -0.30
N ARG A 159 -14.79 0.90 -1.46
CA ARG A 159 -15.97 1.49 -2.10
C ARG A 159 -17.23 1.32 -1.28
N SER A 160 -17.41 0.17 -0.64
CA SER A 160 -18.50 -0.08 0.29
C SER A 160 -18.40 0.83 1.52
N LEU A 161 -17.23 0.85 2.17
CA LEU A 161 -16.97 1.71 3.34
C LEU A 161 -17.19 3.19 3.03
N ARG A 162 -16.71 3.66 1.88
CA ARG A 162 -16.92 5.04 1.45
C ARG A 162 -18.41 5.36 1.32
N ARG A 163 -19.22 4.50 0.71
CA ARG A 163 -20.68 4.73 0.56
C ARG A 163 -21.44 4.69 1.88
N SER A 164 -20.96 3.93 2.85
CA SER A 164 -21.62 3.79 4.15
C SER A 164 -21.30 4.93 5.11
N PHE A 165 -20.09 5.48 5.07
CA PHE A 165 -19.58 6.39 6.10
C PHE A 165 -19.29 7.83 5.60
N LEU A 166 -19.32 8.07 4.28
CA LEU A 166 -18.83 9.30 3.66
C LEU A 166 -19.75 9.81 2.55
#